data_AF-A0A350PFV6-F1
#
_entry.id   AF-A0A350PFV6-F1
#
_cell.length_a   1.000
_cell.length_b   1.000
_cell.length_c   1.000
_cell.angle_alpha   90.00
_cell.angle_beta   90.00
_cell.angle_gamma   90.00
#
_symmetry.space_group_name_H-M   'P 1'
#
loop_
_entity.id
_entity.type
_entity.pdbx_description
1 polymer ?
#
loop_
_entity_poly.entity_id
_entity_poly.type
_entity_poly.pdbx_seq_one_letter_code
_entity_poly.pdbx_strand_id
1 'polypeptide(L)'
;KNLQLSFLKASTPDGEVPTDHAINALLFQIADKQNIKFIINGMNFATESMSVPSWAYGHSDWKYIKSVHKQFLNTPLPDYPKFNLFDLFRYSVLKGIKVVSILNYVEYNKDEVMGLISNELDWVYYGGKHYESVYTRFYQGYILP
;
A
#
# COMPACT_ATOMS: atom_id res chain seq x y z
N LYS A 1 1.53 12.94 8.30
CA LYS A 1 1.34 12.93 9.78
C LYS A 1 -0.12 13.13 10.21
N ASN A 2 -0.77 14.26 9.88
CA ASN A 2 -2.16 14.50 10.32
C ASN A 2 -3.16 13.46 9.78
N LEU A 3 -3.00 13.03 8.52
CA LEU A 3 -3.86 11.98 7.95
C LEU A 3 -3.73 10.64 8.72
N GLN A 4 -2.50 10.24 9.03
CA GLN A 4 -2.22 9.06 9.86
C GLN A 4 -2.88 9.15 11.24
N LEU A 5 -2.74 10.32 11.88
CA LEU A 5 -3.34 10.55 13.20
C LEU A 5 -4.87 10.53 13.16
N SER A 6 -5.53 10.96 12.06
CA SER A 6 -6.99 10.87 11.97
C SER A 6 -7.47 9.42 11.89
N PHE A 7 -6.73 8.55 11.21
CA PHE A 7 -7.06 7.13 11.14
C PHE A 7 -6.88 6.44 12.49
N LEU A 8 -5.81 6.77 13.23
CA LEU A 8 -5.63 6.33 14.61
C LEU A 8 -6.77 6.79 15.53
N LYS A 9 -7.19 8.06 15.43
CA LYS A 9 -8.32 8.59 16.21
C LYS A 9 -9.67 7.98 15.83
N ALA A 10 -9.80 7.57 14.57
CA ALA A 10 -11.02 6.94 14.06
C ALA A 10 -11.18 5.49 14.53
N SER A 11 -10.13 4.87 15.07
CA SER A 11 -10.14 3.48 15.54
C SER A 11 -10.68 2.50 14.49
N THR A 12 -10.44 2.79 13.21
CA THR A 12 -10.73 1.91 12.08
C THR A 12 -9.61 0.89 11.93
N PRO A 13 -9.88 -0.35 11.46
CA PRO A 13 -8.83 -1.31 11.12
C PRO A 13 -7.90 -0.82 10.01
N ASP A 14 -8.28 0.20 9.23
CA ASP A 14 -7.55 0.72 8.07
C ASP A 14 -6.37 1.65 8.41
N GLY A 15 -5.65 1.42 9.51
CA GLY A 15 -4.57 2.30 9.96
C GLY A 15 -3.44 2.49 8.94
N GLU A 16 -3.10 1.51 8.10
CA GLU A 16 -2.04 1.65 7.10
C GLU A 16 -2.50 2.32 5.79
N VAL A 17 -3.82 2.46 5.57
CA VAL A 17 -4.40 3.01 4.32
C VAL A 17 -3.81 4.36 3.90
N PRO A 18 -3.54 5.33 4.80
CA PRO A 18 -2.89 6.58 4.42
C PRO A 18 -1.50 6.39 3.79
N THR A 19 -0.71 5.41 4.24
CA THR A 19 0.62 5.17 3.68
C THR A 19 0.48 4.44 2.34
N ASP A 20 -0.33 3.38 2.28
CA ASP A 20 -0.55 2.59 1.07
C ASP A 20 -1.12 3.42 -0.08
N HIS A 21 -2.09 4.29 0.21
CA HIS A 21 -2.67 5.20 -0.78
C HIS A 21 -1.61 6.15 -1.32
N ALA A 22 -0.79 6.74 -0.45
CA ALA A 22 0.25 7.68 -0.84
C ALA A 22 1.30 7.04 -1.76
N ILE A 23 1.74 5.81 -1.43
CA ILE A 23 2.70 5.05 -2.23
C ILE A 23 2.13 4.78 -3.63
N ASN A 24 0.91 4.23 -3.71
CA ASN A 24 0.26 3.95 -4.99
C ASN A 24 0.03 5.23 -5.81
N ALA A 25 -0.44 6.31 -5.17
CA ALA A 25 -0.63 7.59 -5.82
C ALA A 25 0.66 8.13 -6.44
N LEU A 26 1.75 8.08 -5.68
CA LEU A 26 3.04 8.56 -6.15
C LEU A 26 3.54 7.72 -7.34
N LEU A 27 3.42 6.39 -7.28
CA LEU A 27 3.83 5.51 -8.38
C LEU A 27 3.08 5.82 -9.67
N PHE A 28 1.74 5.97 -9.62
CA PHE A 28 0.95 6.33 -10.80
C PHE A 28 1.27 7.72 -11.33
N GLN A 29 1.43 8.72 -10.45
CA GLN A 29 1.77 10.09 -10.85
C GLN A 29 3.14 10.16 -11.53
N ILE A 30 4.14 9.47 -10.99
CA ILE A 30 5.48 9.40 -11.58
C ILE A 30 5.45 8.64 -12.90
N ALA A 31 4.72 7.53 -12.98
CA ALA A 31 4.59 6.76 -14.21
C ALA A 31 3.96 7.60 -15.34
N ASP A 32 2.89 8.35 -15.05
CA ASP A 32 2.28 9.27 -16.04
C ASP A 32 3.24 10.42 -16.42
N LYS A 33 3.90 11.04 -15.43
CA LYS A 33 4.84 12.15 -15.65
C LYS A 33 6.05 11.74 -16.51
N GLN A 34 6.56 10.53 -16.31
CA GLN A 34 7.74 10.00 -17.02
C GLN A 34 7.36 9.14 -18.23
N ASN A 35 6.06 9.04 -18.57
CA ASN A 35 5.53 8.19 -19.64
C ASN A 35 5.97 6.71 -19.53
N ILE A 36 6.07 6.21 -18.30
CA ILE A 36 6.37 4.82 -17.99
C ILE A 36 5.07 4.01 -18.02
N LYS A 37 5.07 2.89 -18.75
CA LYS A 37 3.87 2.04 -18.92
C LYS A 37 3.74 0.93 -17.87
N PHE A 38 4.77 0.68 -17.09
CA PHE A 38 4.81 -0.46 -16.17
C PHE A 38 5.20 -0.03 -14.77
N ILE A 39 4.39 -0.41 -13.79
CA ILE A 39 4.69 -0.33 -12.37
C ILE A 39 4.86 -1.77 -11.89
N ILE A 40 5.99 -2.07 -11.27
CA ILE A 40 6.25 -3.40 -10.72
C ILE A 40 5.82 -3.42 -9.25
N ASN A 41 5.13 -4.47 -8.83
CA ASN A 41 4.88 -4.72 -7.41
C ASN A 41 5.18 -6.17 -7.02
N GLY A 42 5.31 -6.40 -5.71
CA GLY A 42 5.61 -7.70 -5.12
C GLY A 42 4.39 -8.46 -4.61
N MET A 43 3.17 -8.14 -5.09
CA MET A 43 1.97 -8.87 -4.67
C MET A 43 2.03 -10.32 -5.17
N ASN A 44 1.59 -11.27 -4.35
CA ASN A 44 1.47 -12.67 -4.74
C ASN A 44 0.07 -13.21 -4.43
N PHE A 45 -0.69 -13.60 -5.47
CA PHE A 45 -2.04 -14.13 -5.29
C PHE A 45 -2.08 -15.44 -4.49
N ALA A 46 -1.06 -16.29 -4.60
CA ALA A 46 -1.04 -17.59 -3.92
C ALA A 46 -0.99 -17.45 -2.39
N THR A 47 -0.37 -16.38 -1.89
CA THR A 47 -0.17 -16.17 -0.44
C THR A 47 -1.02 -15.04 0.14
N GLU A 48 -1.63 -14.19 -0.70
CA GLU A 48 -2.29 -12.93 -0.25
C GLU A 48 -3.75 -12.78 -0.70
N SER A 49 -4.30 -13.76 -1.44
CA SER A 49 -5.68 -13.69 -1.94
C SER A 49 -6.76 -13.92 -0.88
N MET A 50 -6.40 -14.41 0.30
CA MET A 50 -7.34 -14.60 1.41
C MET A 50 -7.40 -13.33 2.26
N SER A 51 -8.32 -12.43 1.94
CA SER A 51 -8.72 -11.33 2.84
C SER A 51 -10.22 -11.37 3.08
N VAL A 52 -10.65 -11.11 4.32
CA VAL A 52 -12.07 -10.99 4.64
C VAL A 52 -12.52 -9.58 4.25
N PRO A 53 -13.50 -9.42 3.35
CA PRO A 53 -13.90 -8.09 2.85
C PRO A 53 -14.34 -7.10 3.92
N SER A 54 -14.78 -7.57 5.10
CA SER A 54 -15.19 -6.71 6.21
C SER A 54 -14.03 -6.14 7.02
N TRP A 55 -12.79 -6.59 6.80
CA TRP A 55 -11.64 -6.20 7.62
C TRP A 55 -10.92 -4.94 7.12
N ALA A 56 -11.06 -4.57 5.85
CA ALA A 56 -10.46 -3.37 5.29
C ALA A 56 -11.27 -2.84 4.10
N TYR A 57 -11.51 -1.52 4.05
CA TYR A 57 -12.30 -0.88 2.98
C TYR A 57 -11.45 -0.48 1.75
N GLY A 58 -10.14 -0.74 1.82
CA GLY A 58 -9.22 -0.66 0.68
C GLY A 58 -8.61 0.73 0.47
N HIS A 59 -7.33 0.76 0.09
CA HIS A 59 -6.54 1.99 0.01
C HIS A 59 -6.79 2.83 -1.25
N SER A 60 -7.66 2.42 -2.17
CA SER A 60 -7.91 3.13 -3.43
C SER A 60 -9.04 4.18 -3.34
N ASP A 61 -9.85 4.18 -2.28
CA ASP A 61 -10.96 5.11 -2.12
C ASP A 61 -10.54 6.42 -1.43
N TRP A 62 -10.19 7.43 -2.23
CA TRP A 62 -9.89 8.76 -1.72
C TRP A 62 -11.08 9.45 -1.02
N LYS A 63 -12.33 9.12 -1.39
CA LYS A 63 -13.51 9.70 -0.74
C LYS A 63 -13.61 9.23 0.70
N TYR A 64 -13.40 7.92 0.94
CA TYR A 64 -13.29 7.35 2.28
C TYR A 64 -12.16 7.98 3.10
N ILE A 65 -10.95 8.04 2.54
CA ILE A 65 -9.78 8.60 3.22
C ILE A 65 -10.03 10.06 3.60
N LYS A 66 -10.58 10.85 2.68
CA LYS A 66 -10.91 12.25 2.92
C LYS A 66 -12.04 12.42 3.95
N SER A 67 -13.04 11.53 3.98
CA SER A 67 -14.14 11.62 4.95
C SER A 67 -13.67 11.32 6.37
N VAL A 68 -12.85 10.27 6.56
CA VAL A 68 -12.24 9.97 7.86
C VAL A 68 -11.39 11.14 8.32
N HIS A 69 -10.53 11.68 7.44
CA HIS A 69 -9.71 12.83 7.80
C HIS A 69 -10.56 14.02 8.25
N LYS A 70 -11.56 14.41 7.45
CA LYS A 70 -12.45 15.54 7.75
C LYS A 70 -13.16 15.39 9.10
N GLN A 71 -13.56 14.18 9.48
CA GLN A 71 -14.27 13.92 10.74
C GLN A 71 -13.37 14.09 11.97
N PHE A 72 -12.11 13.64 11.91
CA PHE A 72 -11.24 13.59 13.10
C PHE A 72 -10.17 14.70 13.14
N LEU A 73 -9.68 15.13 11.98
CA LEU A 73 -8.68 16.18 11.81
C LEU A 73 -8.96 16.92 10.48
N ASN A 74 -9.75 17.97 10.51
CA ASN A 74 -10.11 18.74 9.31
C ASN A 74 -8.99 19.72 8.87
N THR A 75 -7.76 19.22 8.74
CA THR A 75 -6.60 20.04 8.34
C THR A 75 -6.31 19.93 6.84
N PRO A 76 -5.70 20.96 6.21
CA PRO A 76 -5.27 20.88 4.81
C PRO A 76 -4.25 19.76 4.55
N LEU A 77 -4.34 19.12 3.38
CA LEU A 77 -3.40 18.12 2.86
C LEU A 77 -2.88 18.50 1.46
N PRO A 78 -2.16 19.63 1.30
CA PRO A 78 -1.77 20.14 -0.02
C PRO A 78 -0.81 19.19 -0.74
N ASP A 79 0.24 18.73 -0.05
CA ASP A 79 1.34 17.95 -0.65
C ASP A 79 1.12 16.43 -0.62
N TYR A 80 -0.05 15.98 -0.15
CA TYR A 80 -0.34 14.55 -0.06
C TYR A 80 -0.65 13.99 -1.46
N PRO A 81 0.13 12.99 -1.94
CA PRO A 81 -0.13 12.34 -3.21
C PRO A 81 -1.42 11.52 -3.09
N LYS A 82 -2.31 11.71 -4.06
CA LYS A 82 -3.64 11.12 -4.07
C LYS A 82 -4.08 10.80 -5.49
N PHE A 83 -4.98 9.84 -5.61
CA PHE A 83 -5.73 9.57 -6.82
C PHE A 83 -7.16 9.19 -6.44
N ASN A 84 -8.11 9.44 -7.32
CA ASN A 84 -9.47 8.92 -7.18
C ASN A 84 -9.76 7.88 -8.28
N LEU A 85 -10.98 7.33 -8.30
CA LEU A 85 -11.37 6.33 -9.28
C LEU A 85 -11.23 6.81 -10.74
N PHE A 86 -11.49 8.09 -11.02
CA PHE A 86 -11.30 8.66 -12.36
C PHE A 86 -9.82 8.78 -12.72
N ASP A 87 -8.97 9.13 -11.75
CA ASP A 87 -7.52 9.12 -11.97
C ASP A 87 -7.03 7.71 -12.27
N LEU A 88 -7.50 6.71 -11.51
CA LEU A 88 -7.14 5.31 -11.74
C LEU A 88 -7.60 4.85 -13.13
N PHE A 89 -8.80 5.23 -13.57
CA PHE A 89 -9.29 4.97 -14.92
C PHE A 89 -8.42 5.68 -15.98
N ARG A 90 -8.05 6.94 -15.75
CA ARG A 90 -7.17 7.70 -16.64
C ARG A 90 -5.80 7.04 -16.76
N TYR A 91 -5.19 6.63 -15.66
CA TYR A 91 -3.88 5.97 -15.65
C TYR A 91 -3.93 4.61 -16.34
N SER A 92 -4.89 3.77 -15.98
CA SER A 92 -4.97 2.39 -16.49
C SER A 92 -5.47 2.30 -17.92
N VAL A 93 -6.58 2.98 -18.26
CA VAL A 93 -7.25 2.84 -19.55
C VAL A 93 -6.71 3.84 -20.57
N LEU A 94 -6.72 5.14 -20.23
CA LEU A 94 -6.36 6.19 -21.21
C LEU A 94 -4.84 6.26 -21.43
N LYS A 95 -4.05 6.08 -20.36
CA LYS A 95 -2.58 6.13 -20.42
C LYS A 95 -1.94 4.76 -20.59
N GLY A 96 -2.68 3.68 -20.40
CA GLY A 96 -2.19 2.31 -20.58
C GLY A 96 -1.13 1.90 -19.56
N ILE A 97 -1.13 2.49 -18.35
CA ILE A 97 -0.20 2.13 -17.28
C ILE A 97 -0.68 0.82 -16.65
N LYS A 98 0.21 -0.19 -16.61
CA LYS A 98 -0.06 -1.53 -16.10
C LYS A 98 0.74 -1.78 -14.83
N VAL A 99 0.08 -2.31 -13.81
CA VAL A 99 0.74 -2.84 -12.62
C VAL A 99 1.02 -4.32 -12.84
N VAL A 100 2.27 -4.73 -12.70
CA VAL A 100 2.74 -6.10 -12.95
C VAL A 100 3.32 -6.68 -11.67
N SER A 101 2.69 -7.76 -11.21
CA SER A 101 3.11 -8.51 -10.03
C SER A 101 4.05 -9.64 -10.44
N ILE A 102 5.35 -9.39 -10.41
CA ILE A 102 6.36 -10.33 -10.97
C ILE A 102 6.36 -11.67 -10.23
N LEU A 103 6.04 -11.66 -8.92
CA LEU A 103 6.01 -12.87 -8.11
C LEU A 103 4.94 -13.88 -8.57
N ASN A 104 3.93 -13.46 -9.33
CA ASN A 104 2.92 -14.36 -9.88
C ASN A 104 3.40 -15.11 -11.14
N TYR A 105 4.56 -14.77 -11.69
CA TYR A 105 5.12 -15.39 -12.90
C TYR A 105 6.29 -16.34 -12.61
N VAL A 106 6.61 -16.55 -11.33
CA VAL A 106 7.70 -17.41 -10.87
C VAL A 106 7.19 -18.34 -9.79
N GLU A 107 7.82 -19.51 -9.65
CA GLU A 107 7.59 -20.38 -8.51
C GLU A 107 8.17 -19.71 -7.26
N TYR A 108 7.29 -19.15 -6.42
CA TYR A 108 7.68 -18.40 -5.25
C TYR A 108 7.59 -19.27 -4.00
N ASN A 109 8.75 -19.67 -3.46
CA ASN A 109 8.89 -20.21 -2.12
C ASN A 109 9.51 -19.16 -1.20
N LYS A 110 8.74 -18.72 -0.20
CA LYS A 110 9.17 -17.64 0.71
C LYS A 110 10.45 -17.98 1.47
N ASP A 111 10.57 -19.21 2.00
CA ASP A 111 11.71 -19.59 2.85
C ASP A 111 13.00 -19.69 2.03
N GLU A 112 12.91 -20.23 0.81
CA GLU A 112 14.03 -20.30 -0.14
C GLU A 112 14.47 -18.90 -0.58
N VAL A 113 13.52 -18.02 -0.94
CA VAL A 113 13.81 -16.64 -1.33
C VAL A 113 14.44 -15.87 -0.18
N MET A 114 13.97 -16.04 1.06
CA MET A 114 14.57 -15.42 2.23
C MET A 114 16.02 -15.87 2.44
N GLY A 115 16.32 -17.16 2.25
CA GLY A 115 17.69 -17.67 2.30
C GLY A 115 18.57 -17.07 1.20
N LEU A 116 18.06 -17.02 -0.04
CA LEU A 116 18.78 -16.45 -1.19
C LEU A 116 19.15 -14.98 -0.95
N ILE A 117 18.18 -14.12 -0.62
CA ILE A 117 18.42 -12.68 -0.45
C ILE A 117 19.27 -12.37 0.79
N SER A 118 19.22 -13.22 1.82
CA SER A 118 20.11 -13.08 2.98
C SER A 118 21.57 -13.36 2.60
N ASN A 119 21.80 -14.37 1.75
CA ASN A 119 23.14 -14.79 1.35
C ASN A 119 23.74 -13.93 0.23
N GLU A 120 22.91 -13.43 -0.69
CA GLU A 120 23.38 -12.75 -1.91
C GLU A 120 23.25 -11.22 -1.85
N LEU A 121 22.32 -10.69 -1.05
CA LEU A 121 21.96 -9.27 -1.06
C LEU A 121 22.07 -8.60 0.32
N ASP A 122 22.71 -9.26 1.29
CA ASP A 122 22.84 -8.79 2.68
C ASP A 122 21.50 -8.43 3.34
N TRP A 123 20.40 -9.06 2.91
CA TRP A 123 19.10 -8.80 3.48
C TRP A 123 19.00 -9.38 4.89
N VAL A 124 18.50 -8.57 5.83
CA VAL A 124 18.36 -8.97 7.24
C VAL A 124 16.89 -9.22 7.55
N TYR A 125 16.61 -10.41 8.07
CA TYR A 125 15.26 -10.74 8.54
C TYR A 125 14.88 -9.93 9.77
N TYR A 126 13.72 -9.26 9.69
CA TYR A 126 13.23 -8.30 10.69
C TYR A 126 12.10 -8.86 11.58
N GLY A 127 11.85 -10.18 11.56
CA GLY A 127 11.05 -10.88 12.55
C GLY A 127 9.53 -10.95 12.31
N GLY A 128 9.03 -10.50 11.16
CA GLY A 128 7.60 -10.57 10.83
C GLY A 128 7.31 -10.14 9.39
N LYS A 129 6.08 -10.36 8.89
CA LYS A 129 5.70 -9.99 7.51
C LYS A 129 5.63 -8.47 7.29
N HIS A 130 5.25 -7.70 8.30
CA HIS A 130 4.95 -6.27 8.18
C HIS A 130 5.76 -5.41 9.17
N TYR A 131 6.96 -5.89 9.50
CA TYR A 131 7.82 -5.34 10.54
C TYR A 131 8.92 -4.41 9.98
N GLU A 132 8.77 -3.97 8.73
CA GLU A 132 9.71 -3.09 8.01
C GLU A 132 9.72 -1.67 8.59
N SER A 133 8.57 -1.23 9.13
CA SER A 133 8.43 0.09 9.73
C SER A 133 8.04 -0.04 11.21
N VAL A 134 8.56 0.87 12.05
CA VAL A 134 8.21 0.90 13.49
C VAL A 134 6.71 1.07 13.68
N TYR A 135 6.06 1.87 12.83
CA TYR A 135 4.63 2.12 12.89
C TYR A 135 3.82 0.89 12.52
N THR A 136 4.10 0.28 11.37
CA THR A 136 3.40 -0.90 10.87
C THR A 136 3.59 -2.10 11.81
N ARG A 137 4.80 -2.28 12.34
CA ARG A 137 5.08 -3.29 13.38
C ARG A 137 4.22 -3.11 14.61
N PHE A 138 4.09 -1.88 15.12
CA PHE A 138 3.24 -1.60 16.26
C PHE A 138 1.76 -1.80 15.93
N TYR A 139 1.30 -1.27 14.80
CA TYR A 139 -0.10 -1.34 14.41
C TYR A 139 -0.56 -2.78 14.17
N GLN A 140 0.16 -3.54 13.36
CA GLN A 140 -0.22 -4.92 13.05
C GLN A 140 0.19 -5.93 14.13
N GLY A 141 1.30 -5.71 14.83
CA GLY A 141 1.78 -6.63 15.86
C GLY A 141 1.15 -6.45 17.24
N TYR A 142 0.55 -5.29 17.51
CA TYR A 142 -0.03 -4.99 18.84
C TYR A 142 -1.50 -4.54 18.78
N ILE A 143 -1.90 -3.72 17.79
CA ILE A 143 -3.29 -3.20 17.72
C ILE A 143 -4.23 -4.17 17.01
N LEU A 144 -3.78 -4.86 15.96
CA LEU A 144 -4.60 -5.76 15.14
C LEU A 144 -4.17 -7.25 15.18
N PRO A 145 -3.85 -7.83 16.35
CA PRO A 145 -3.33 -9.20 16.42
C PRO A 145 -4.28 -10.25 15.81
#